data_AF-A0A950K4H1-F1
#
_entry.id   AF-A0A950K4H1-F1
#
_cell.length_a   1.000
_cell.length_b   1.000
_cell.length_c   1.000
_cell.angle_alpha   90.00
_cell.angle_beta   90.00
_cell.angle_gamma   90.00
#
_symmetry.space_group_name_H-M   'P 1'
#
loop_
_entity.id
_entity.type
_entity.pdbx_description
1 polymer ?
#
loop_
_entity_poly.entity_id
_entity_poly.type
_entity_poly.pdbx_seq_one_letter_code
_entity_poly.pdbx_strand_id
1 'polypeptide(L)'
;MDDAKQIVTITFFGGVDPKLFDELKGINEEPQGWPFSGPEDDPKAPKGGIAVARESLLTYDPLNDRKGGNILRIGAVPIEPGSSGVQITVKCSMMLEGYRPKRIVRFFPARWKVDALPKEEEFSGRE
;
A
#
# COMPACT_ATOMS: atom_id res chain seq x y z
N MET A 1 -1.32 9.46 22.23
CA MET A 1 -0.90 8.39 21.30
C MET A 1 -1.14 8.88 19.88
N ASP A 2 -0.11 8.90 19.03
CA ASP A 2 -0.18 9.37 17.63
C ASP A 2 -1.11 8.52 16.73
N ASP A 3 -1.62 7.40 17.24
CA ASP A 3 -2.56 6.52 16.54
C ASP A 3 -3.86 7.24 16.12
N ALA A 4 -4.24 8.32 16.82
CA ALA A 4 -5.40 9.15 16.44
C ALA A 4 -5.26 9.80 15.05
N LYS A 5 -4.03 10.09 14.61
CA LYS A 5 -3.81 10.67 13.28
C LYS A 5 -3.79 9.62 12.18
N GLN A 6 -3.53 8.34 12.47
CA GLN A 6 -3.47 7.26 11.48
C GLN A 6 -2.58 7.59 10.27
N ILE A 7 -1.49 8.32 10.49
CA ILE A 7 -0.55 8.72 9.44
C ILE A 7 0.66 7.81 9.49
N VAL A 8 1.03 7.27 8.33
CA VAL A 8 2.22 6.44 8.15
C VAL A 8 3.12 7.05 7.08
N THR A 9 4.43 6.82 7.24
CA THR A 9 5.41 7.21 6.23
C THR A 9 6.03 5.94 5.66
N ILE A 10 5.94 5.77 4.34
CA ILE A 10 6.40 4.58 3.62
C ILE A 10 7.55 5.02 2.71
N THR A 11 8.71 4.38 2.84
CA THR A 11 9.86 4.56 1.95
C THR A 11 9.96 3.34 1.05
N PHE A 12 10.07 3.55 -0.26
CA PHE A 12 10.14 2.45 -1.21
C PHE A 12 11.55 1.87 -1.28
N PHE A 13 11.62 0.54 -1.47
CA PHE A 13 12.89 -0.13 -1.70
C PHE A 13 13.55 0.33 -3.00
N GLY A 14 14.87 0.24 -3.05
CA GLY A 14 15.66 0.42 -4.27
C GLY A 14 15.33 -0.63 -5.33
N GLY A 15 15.77 -0.40 -6.56
CA GLY A 15 15.54 -1.31 -7.69
C GLY A 15 14.13 -1.27 -8.30
N VAL A 16 13.25 -0.39 -7.81
CA VAL A 16 11.95 -0.10 -8.41
C VAL A 16 12.14 0.79 -9.64
N ASP A 17 11.47 0.47 -10.75
CA ASP A 17 11.48 1.32 -11.95
C ASP A 17 10.91 2.71 -11.62
N PRO A 18 11.65 3.81 -11.86
CA PRO A 18 11.21 5.16 -11.56
C PRO A 18 9.86 5.54 -12.18
N LYS A 19 9.51 4.97 -13.34
CA LYS A 19 8.23 5.25 -14.02
C LYS A 19 7.03 4.79 -13.20
N LEU A 20 7.20 3.77 -12.34
CA LEU A 20 6.14 3.30 -11.47
C LEU A 20 5.78 4.34 -10.39
N PHE A 21 6.68 5.27 -10.06
CA PHE A 21 6.37 6.33 -9.08
C PHE A 21 5.40 7.38 -9.63
N ASP A 22 5.25 7.52 -10.94
CA ASP A 22 4.19 8.36 -11.52
C ASP A 22 2.80 7.79 -11.27
N GLU A 23 2.69 6.48 -11.01
CA GLU A 23 1.45 5.81 -10.59
C GLU A 23 0.94 6.28 -9.23
N LEU A 24 1.83 6.80 -8.36
CA LEU A 24 1.47 7.34 -7.04
C LEU A 24 0.64 8.62 -7.10
N LYS A 25 0.68 9.35 -8.23
CA LYS A 25 -0.12 10.58 -8.43
C LYS A 25 -1.50 10.27 -9.00
N GLY A 26 -1.73 9.03 -9.41
CA GLY A 26 -2.97 8.60 -10.03
C GLY A 26 -4.15 8.67 -9.08
N ILE A 27 -5.26 9.18 -9.59
CA ILE A 27 -6.56 9.10 -8.93
C ILE A 27 -7.34 7.92 -9.50
N ASN A 28 -8.23 7.35 -8.71
CA ASN A 28 -9.28 6.46 -9.18
C ASN A 28 -10.60 7.07 -8.72
N GLU A 29 -11.49 7.42 -9.65
CA GLU A 29 -12.77 8.05 -9.33
C GLU A 29 -13.74 7.08 -8.67
N GLU A 30 -13.54 5.78 -8.85
CA GLU A 30 -14.32 4.76 -8.18
C GLU A 30 -13.99 4.77 -6.68
N PRO A 31 -15.02 4.74 -5.81
CA PRO A 31 -14.82 4.68 -4.38
C PRO A 31 -14.08 3.39 -4.02
N GLN A 32 -13.22 3.47 -3.01
CA GLN A 32 -12.59 2.30 -2.42
C GLN A 32 -13.65 1.36 -1.82
N GLY A 33 -13.99 0.30 -2.58
CA GLY A 33 -14.92 -0.75 -2.15
C GLY A 33 -14.28 -1.78 -1.22
N TRP A 34 -14.94 -2.92 -1.03
CA TRP A 34 -14.32 -4.05 -0.34
C TRP A 34 -12.98 -4.44 -1.03
N PRO A 35 -11.88 -4.70 -0.30
CA PRO A 35 -11.73 -5.00 1.13
C PRO A 35 -11.42 -3.81 2.04
N PHE A 36 -11.46 -2.57 1.52
CA PHE A 36 -10.98 -1.41 2.26
C PHE A 36 -11.87 -1.14 3.48
N SER A 37 -11.27 -1.10 4.67
CA SER A 37 -11.98 -1.10 5.96
C SER A 37 -12.67 0.21 6.35
N GLY A 38 -12.78 1.15 5.41
CA GLY A 38 -13.43 2.43 5.62
C GLY A 38 -13.42 3.26 4.33
N PRO A 39 -14.30 4.27 4.24
CA PRO A 39 -14.24 5.23 3.16
C PRO A 39 -12.91 5.98 3.20
N GLU A 40 -12.50 6.43 2.03
CA GLU A 40 -11.42 7.39 1.87
C GLU A 40 -11.83 8.79 2.34
N ASP A 41 -10.85 9.56 2.80
CA ASP A 41 -11.07 10.94 3.26
C ASP A 41 -11.37 11.87 2.06
N ASP A 42 -10.69 11.64 0.93
CA ASP A 42 -10.92 12.36 -0.33
C ASP A 42 -10.90 11.40 -1.54
N PRO A 43 -12.08 11.14 -2.17
CA PRO A 43 -12.20 10.32 -3.37
C PRO A 43 -11.32 10.71 -4.56
N LYS A 44 -10.99 12.00 -4.65
CA LYS A 44 -10.26 12.60 -5.77
C LYS A 44 -8.78 12.84 -5.46
N ALA A 45 -8.32 12.45 -4.27
CA ALA A 45 -6.90 12.48 -3.94
C ALA A 45 -6.22 11.18 -4.39
N PRO A 46 -4.90 11.22 -4.67
CA PRO A 46 -4.14 10.00 -4.89
C PRO A 46 -4.25 9.08 -3.68
N LYS A 47 -4.45 7.78 -3.94
CA LYS A 47 -4.75 6.79 -2.90
C LYS A 47 -4.18 5.43 -3.27
N GLY A 48 -4.24 4.51 -2.33
CA GLY A 48 -3.84 3.13 -2.59
C GLY A 48 -4.28 2.16 -1.50
N GLY A 49 -4.07 0.89 -1.78
CA GLY A 49 -4.14 -0.18 -0.79
C GLY A 49 -2.80 -0.38 -0.11
N ILE A 50 -2.83 -0.70 1.18
CA ILE A 50 -1.66 -1.07 1.98
C ILE A 50 -1.93 -2.46 2.54
N ALA A 51 -0.99 -3.40 2.34
CA ALA A 51 -1.03 -4.71 3.00
C ALA A 51 0.27 -4.93 3.77
N VAL A 52 0.16 -5.59 4.93
CA VAL A 52 1.33 -5.98 5.73
C VAL A 52 2.08 -7.11 5.00
N ALA A 53 3.39 -6.96 4.86
CA ALA A 53 4.26 -7.97 4.27
C ALA A 53 5.23 -8.53 5.31
N ARG A 54 5.62 -9.80 5.12
CA ARG A 54 6.68 -10.44 5.90
C ARG A 54 8.06 -9.99 5.39
N GLU A 55 9.12 -10.36 6.10
CA GLU A 55 10.52 -10.11 5.69
C GLU A 55 10.84 -10.74 4.33
N SER A 56 10.16 -11.83 3.97
CA SER A 56 10.23 -12.45 2.64
C SER A 56 9.47 -11.69 1.54
N LEU A 57 8.95 -10.50 1.84
CA LEU A 57 8.11 -9.67 0.97
C LEU A 57 6.74 -10.29 0.60
N LEU A 58 6.40 -11.43 1.21
CA LEU A 58 5.11 -12.08 1.01
C LEU A 58 4.02 -11.41 1.84
N THR A 59 2.88 -11.15 1.20
CA THR A 59 1.61 -10.81 1.82
C THR A 59 0.77 -12.07 1.98
N TYR A 60 -0.01 -12.20 3.05
CA TYR A 60 -0.81 -13.40 3.31
C TYR A 60 -1.96 -13.52 2.30
N ASP A 61 -2.89 -12.57 2.31
CA ASP A 61 -3.96 -12.48 1.33
C ASP A 61 -4.04 -11.04 0.79
N PRO A 62 -3.27 -10.70 -0.26
CA PRO A 62 -3.29 -9.36 -0.79
C PRO A 62 -4.66 -8.94 -1.33
N LEU A 63 -5.58 -9.85 -1.67
CA LEU A 63 -6.91 -9.43 -2.13
C LEU A 63 -7.72 -8.87 -0.97
N ASN A 64 -7.62 -9.47 0.23
CA ASN A 64 -8.53 -9.25 1.35
C ASN A 64 -7.90 -8.48 2.52
N ASP A 65 -6.58 -8.53 2.69
CA ASP A 65 -5.88 -7.90 3.81
C ASP A 65 -5.58 -6.42 3.60
N ARG A 66 -5.77 -5.90 2.37
CA ARG A 66 -5.47 -4.49 2.05
C ARG A 66 -6.38 -3.54 2.83
N LYS A 67 -5.77 -2.46 3.33
CA LYS A 67 -6.47 -1.30 3.92
C LYS A 67 -6.23 -0.06 3.07
N GLY A 68 -7.22 0.81 3.04
CA GLY A 68 -7.19 2.02 2.21
C GLY A 68 -6.28 3.08 2.81
N GLY A 69 -5.83 4.01 1.98
CA GLY A 69 -5.20 5.23 2.46
C GLY A 69 -4.99 6.28 1.37
N ASN A 70 -5.29 7.53 1.72
CA ASN A 70 -5.01 8.69 0.88
C ASN A 70 -3.56 9.13 1.06
N ILE A 71 -2.87 9.35 -0.06
CA ILE A 71 -1.50 9.89 -0.08
C ILE A 71 -1.59 11.39 0.18
N LEU A 72 -1.07 11.83 1.32
CA LEU A 72 -1.01 13.25 1.69
C LEU A 72 0.19 13.95 1.05
N ARG A 73 1.30 13.22 0.88
CA ARG A 73 2.55 13.77 0.35
C ARG A 73 3.36 12.70 -0.36
N ILE A 74 3.95 13.08 -1.48
CA ILE A 74 5.02 12.34 -2.16
C ILE A 74 6.28 13.20 -2.03
N GLY A 75 7.35 12.63 -1.50
CA GLY A 75 8.60 13.33 -1.22
C GLY A 75 9.82 12.54 -1.64
N ALA A 76 10.95 13.23 -1.67
CA ALA A 76 12.26 12.65 -1.88
C ALA A 76 13.03 12.61 -0.56
N VAL A 77 13.81 11.54 -0.36
CA VAL A 77 14.76 11.36 0.73
C VAL A 77 16.12 10.97 0.15
N PRO A 78 17.24 11.14 0.88
CA PRO A 78 18.55 10.72 0.41
C PRO A 78 18.54 9.26 -0.08
N ILE A 79 19.18 9.04 -1.23
CA ILE A 79 19.31 7.70 -1.80
C ILE A 79 20.42 6.98 -1.02
N GLU A 80 20.06 5.86 -0.41
CA GLU A 80 20.92 4.99 0.37
C GLU A 80 20.79 3.56 -0.18
N PRO A 81 21.77 2.65 0.06
CA PRO A 81 21.65 1.25 -0.36
C PRO A 81 20.33 0.61 0.09
N GLY A 82 19.54 0.11 -0.87
CA GLY A 82 18.24 -0.49 -0.62
C GLY A 82 17.05 0.48 -0.54
N SER A 83 17.26 1.79 -0.68
CA SER A 83 16.21 2.83 -0.77
C SER A 83 16.11 3.40 -2.18
N SER A 84 14.90 3.65 -2.68
CA SER A 84 14.71 4.36 -3.96
C SER A 84 14.87 5.87 -3.86
N GLY A 85 14.97 6.41 -2.64
CA GLY A 85 14.86 7.86 -2.39
C GLY A 85 13.43 8.40 -2.50
N VAL A 86 12.42 7.56 -2.75
CA VAL A 86 11.00 7.98 -2.80
C VAL A 86 10.29 7.60 -1.51
N GLN A 87 9.58 8.57 -0.94
CA GLN A 87 8.83 8.41 0.30
C GLN A 87 7.42 8.99 0.16
N ILE A 88 6.41 8.30 0.68
CA ILE A 88 5.03 8.79 0.75
C ILE A 88 4.55 8.90 2.19
N THR A 89 3.75 9.91 2.46
CA THR A 89 2.98 10.05 3.70
C THR A 89 1.53 9.70 3.39
N VAL A 90 0.98 8.70 4.08
CA VAL A 90 -0.35 8.16 3.82
C VAL A 90 -1.20 8.28 5.07
N LYS A 91 -2.42 8.79 4.91
CA LYS A 91 -3.48 8.73 5.92
C LYS A 91 -4.24 7.42 5.72
N CYS A 92 -4.09 6.48 6.63
CA CYS A 92 -4.71 5.16 6.56
C CYS A 92 -6.17 5.24 7.01
N SER A 93 -7.07 4.49 6.36
CA SER A 93 -8.44 4.31 6.84
C SER A 93 -8.50 3.43 8.10
N MET A 94 -7.52 2.53 8.26
CA MET A 94 -7.35 1.69 9.45
C MET A 94 -5.87 1.49 9.77
N MET A 95 -5.51 1.64 11.05
CA MET A 95 -4.15 1.36 11.52
C MET A 95 -4.01 -0.10 11.92
N LEU A 96 -2.97 -0.76 11.39
CA LEU A 96 -2.59 -2.12 11.76
C LEU A 96 -1.25 -2.12 12.49
N GLU A 97 -1.02 -3.12 13.34
CA GLU A 97 0.27 -3.30 14.04
C GLU A 97 1.43 -3.51 13.04
N GLY A 98 1.14 -4.06 11.86
CA GLY A 98 2.12 -4.20 10.78
C GLY A 98 2.54 -2.88 10.10
N TYR A 99 1.93 -1.73 10.45
CA TYR A 99 2.32 -0.42 9.93
C TYR A 99 3.28 0.34 10.86
N ARG A 100 3.69 -0.28 11.97
CA ARG A 100 4.65 0.31 12.90
C ARG A 100 6.01 0.54 12.21
N PRO A 101 6.81 1.51 12.67
CA PRO A 101 8.13 1.76 12.10
C PRO A 101 8.98 0.49 12.00
N LYS A 102 9.81 0.40 10.94
CA LYS A 102 10.66 -0.76 10.62
C LYS A 102 9.91 -2.03 10.19
N ARG A 103 8.58 -1.97 10.00
CA ARG A 103 7.82 -3.04 9.35
C ARG A 103 7.77 -2.84 7.84
N ILE A 104 7.47 -3.92 7.13
CA ILE A 104 7.40 -3.93 5.67
C ILE A 104 5.93 -3.98 5.27
N VAL A 105 5.57 -3.12 4.34
CA VAL A 105 4.25 -3.08 3.73
C VAL A 105 4.37 -3.12 2.22
N ARG A 106 3.33 -3.63 1.56
CA ARG A 106 3.15 -3.51 0.13
C ARG A 106 2.12 -2.42 -0.15
N PHE A 107 2.50 -1.47 -0.99
CA PHE A 107 1.62 -0.40 -1.44
C PHE A 107 1.10 -0.71 -2.86
N PHE A 108 -0.19 -0.56 -3.06
CA PHE A 108 -0.89 -0.77 -4.32
C PHE A 108 -1.51 0.56 -4.75
N PRO A 109 -0.91 1.30 -5.70
CA PRO A 109 -1.52 2.52 -6.23
C PRO A 109 -2.94 2.26 -6.73
N ALA A 110 -3.85 3.23 -6.58
CA ALA A 110 -5.26 3.04 -6.91
C ALA A 110 -5.56 2.70 -8.37
N ARG A 111 -4.63 2.98 -9.29
CA ARG A 111 -4.73 2.63 -10.71
C ARG A 111 -4.44 1.15 -10.98
N TRP A 112 -3.92 0.42 -10.01
CA TRP A 112 -3.53 -0.97 -10.19
C TRP A 112 -4.69 -1.90 -9.83
N LYS A 113 -5.10 -2.70 -10.80
CA LYS A 113 -5.98 -3.83 -10.56
C LYS A 113 -5.24 -4.87 -9.73
N VAL A 114 -5.87 -5.36 -8.67
CA VAL A 114 -5.35 -6.46 -7.86
C VAL A 114 -6.32 -7.61 -8.03
N ASP A 115 -5.90 -8.59 -8.81
CA ASP A 115 -6.69 -9.77 -9.13
C ASP A 115 -6.31 -10.93 -8.20
N ALA A 116 -7.31 -11.77 -7.92
CA ALA A 116 -7.07 -13.08 -7.33
C ALA A 116 -6.28 -13.95 -8.32
N LEU A 117 -5.56 -14.93 -7.79
CA LEU A 117 -5.05 -16.00 -8.65
C LEU A 117 -6.24 -16.71 -9.31
N PRO A 118 -6.13 -17.11 -10.59
CA PRO A 118 -7.11 -17.99 -11.21
C PRO A 118 -7.30 -19.24 -10.35
N LYS A 119 -8.52 -19.76 -10.32
CA LYS A 119 -8.88 -20.91 -9.49
C LYS A 119 -8.02 -22.14 -9.77
N GLU A 120 -7.56 -22.27 -11.00
CA GLU A 120 -6.67 -23.32 -11.48
C GLU A 120 -5.25 -23.22 -10.88
N GLU A 121 -4.82 -22.02 -10.49
CA GLU A 121 -3.51 -21.74 -9.89
C GLU A 121 -3.57 -21.65 -8.35
N GLU A 122 -4.78 -21.68 -7.77
CA GLU A 122 -4.96 -21.72 -6.33
C GLU A 122 -4.48 -23.07 -5.78
N PHE A 123 -3.51 -23.04 -4.87
CA PHE A 123 -3.08 -24.24 -4.15
C PHE A 123 -4.12 -24.61 -3.09
N SER A 124 -5.09 -25.45 -3.44
CA SER A 124 -5.87 -26.20 -2.44
C SER A 124 -5.01 -27.38 -1.99
N GLY A 125 -4.42 -27.31 -0.79
CA GLY A 125 -3.62 -28.42 -0.24
C GLY A 125 -4.32 -29.77 -0.42
N ARG A 126 -3.57 -30.80 -0.82
CA ARG A 126 -4.11 -32.16 -0.90
C ARG A 126 -4.44 -32.64 0.52
N GLU A 127 -5.54 -33.39 0.63
CA GLU A 127 -5.93 -34.18 1.82
C GLU A 127 -4.76 -34.88 2.51
#